data_AF-A0AAD0ARW3-F1
#
_entry.id   AF-A0AAD0ARW3-F1
#
_cell.length_a   1.000
_cell.length_b   1.000
_cell.length_c   1.000
_cell.angle_alpha   90.00
_cell.angle_beta   90.00
_cell.angle_gamma   90.00
#
_symmetry.space_group_name_H-M   'P 1'
#
loop_
_entity.id
_entity.type
_entity.pdbx_description
1 polymer ?
#
loop_
_entity_poly.entity_id
_entity_poly.type
_entity_poly.pdbx_seq_one_letter_code
_entity_poly.pdbx_strand_id
1 'polypeptide(L)'
;MRKFLKTVLFLFALSSIAYAEDDAMVILNKKRAEIEKSEKAKAKLAEKEAKKQVNNQVVENLEVSTEAVVATESLNPQDEKEAMEILDGMRKKIKKEDAETLKLQQEAKELGISTSEASSLAEIEAMVKAKKAEKVKPKTEAEKLEATRKEALEKLDFYERVVRSVAREEAEVAGYYEIMNGEPKAVETTEAPVAEEGAPVVEPVQQ
;
A
#
# COMPACT_ATOMS: atom_id res chain seq x y z
N MET A 1 41.96 -2.31 -24.40
CA MET A 1 41.06 -3.47 -24.64
C MET A 1 40.00 -3.72 -23.56
N ARG A 2 40.22 -3.40 -22.27
CA ARG A 2 39.22 -3.69 -21.21
C ARG A 2 37.86 -2.98 -21.34
N LYS A 3 37.80 -1.84 -22.04
CA LYS A 3 36.55 -1.08 -22.25
C LYS A 3 35.66 -1.75 -23.31
N PHE A 4 36.24 -2.21 -24.41
CA PHE A 4 35.52 -2.93 -25.47
C PHE A 4 34.91 -4.25 -24.99
N LEU A 5 35.62 -5.03 -24.18
CA LEU A 5 35.10 -6.30 -23.66
C LEU A 5 33.90 -6.10 -22.73
N LYS A 6 33.87 -5.01 -21.95
CA LYS A 6 32.74 -4.67 -21.07
C LYS A 6 31.51 -4.26 -21.87
N THR A 7 31.68 -3.49 -22.94
CA THR A 7 30.58 -3.07 -23.80
C THR A 7 29.96 -4.26 -24.54
N VAL A 8 30.78 -5.20 -25.04
CA VAL A 8 30.30 -6.41 -25.70
C VAL A 8 29.55 -7.34 -24.73
N LEU A 9 30.06 -7.52 -23.50
CA LEU A 9 29.36 -8.28 -22.47
C LEU A 9 28.03 -7.65 -22.07
N PHE A 10 27.96 -6.32 -22.03
CA PHE A 10 26.73 -5.59 -21.73
C PHE A 10 25.66 -5.77 -22.82
N LEU A 11 26.06 -5.72 -24.11
CA LEU A 11 25.14 -6.00 -25.21
C LEU A 11 24.62 -7.45 -25.19
N PHE A 12 25.48 -8.43 -24.86
CA PHE A 12 25.08 -9.84 -24.77
C PHE A 12 24.07 -10.10 -23.63
N ALA A 13 24.22 -9.38 -22.51
CA ALA A 13 23.26 -9.43 -21.42
C ALA A 13 21.91 -8.83 -21.81
N LEU A 14 21.89 -7.72 -22.55
CA LEU A 14 20.65 -7.10 -23.03
C LEU A 14 19.93 -7.97 -24.08
N SER A 15 20.66 -8.64 -24.98
CA SER A 15 20.04 -9.58 -25.93
C SER A 15 19.43 -10.81 -25.25
N SER A 16 19.90 -11.18 -24.05
CA SER A 16 19.35 -12.31 -23.29
C SER A 16 18.02 -11.98 -22.60
N ILE A 17 17.72 -10.70 -22.36
CA ILE A 17 16.47 -10.27 -21.70
C ILE A 17 15.28 -10.32 -22.68
N ALA A 18 15.51 -10.08 -23.97
CA ALA A 18 14.47 -10.08 -24.99
C ALA A 18 13.85 -11.47 -25.29
N TYR A 19 14.48 -12.57 -24.85
CA TYR A 19 13.97 -13.93 -25.06
C TYR A 19 13.10 -14.46 -23.90
N ALA A 20 12.91 -13.66 -22.83
CA ALA A 20 12.11 -14.06 -21.65
C ALA A 20 10.68 -13.49 -21.65
N GLU A 21 10.33 -12.63 -22.60
CA GLU A 21 9.04 -11.92 -22.62
C GLU A 21 7.86 -12.77 -23.12
N ASP A 22 8.10 -13.72 -24.03
CA ASP A 22 7.04 -14.57 -24.60
C ASP A 22 6.46 -15.56 -23.56
N ASP A 23 7.31 -16.22 -22.77
CA ASP A 23 6.86 -17.16 -21.73
C ASP A 23 6.11 -16.45 -20.58
N ALA A 24 6.46 -15.19 -20.30
CA ALA A 24 5.80 -14.39 -19.26
C ALA A 24 4.34 -14.08 -19.61
N MET A 25 4.04 -13.78 -20.88
CA MET A 25 2.68 -13.54 -21.36
C MET A 25 1.80 -14.80 -21.29
N VAL A 26 2.35 -15.97 -21.62
CA VAL A 26 1.61 -17.25 -21.54
C VAL A 26 1.23 -17.57 -20.09
N ILE A 27 2.14 -17.33 -19.14
CA ILE A 27 1.89 -17.53 -17.70
C ILE A 27 0.81 -16.56 -17.19
N LEU A 28 0.84 -15.29 -17.61
CA LEU A 28 -0.17 -14.30 -17.22
C LEU A 28 -1.56 -14.64 -17.74
N ASN A 29 -1.66 -15.07 -19.00
CA ASN A 29 -2.94 -15.48 -19.60
C ASN A 29 -3.51 -16.73 -18.91
N LYS A 30 -2.66 -17.70 -18.54
CA LYS A 30 -3.08 -18.88 -17.78
C LYS A 30 -3.64 -18.51 -16.40
N LYS A 31 -2.99 -17.59 -15.68
CA LYS A 31 -3.46 -17.09 -14.38
C LYS A 31 -4.80 -16.34 -14.49
N ARG A 32 -4.98 -15.52 -15.53
CA ARG A 32 -6.27 -14.86 -15.79
C ARG A 32 -7.40 -15.86 -16.03
N ALA A 33 -7.15 -16.91 -16.81
CA ALA A 33 -8.12 -17.97 -17.07
C ALA A 33 -8.47 -18.78 -15.80
N GLU A 34 -7.53 -19.00 -14.90
CA GLU A 34 -7.77 -19.64 -13.60
C GLU A 34 -8.58 -18.76 -12.65
N ILE A 35 -8.29 -17.46 -12.61
CA ILE A 35 -9.05 -16.48 -11.82
C ILE A 35 -10.50 -16.43 -12.30
N GLU A 36 -10.74 -16.29 -13.61
CA GLU A 36 -12.09 -16.24 -14.19
C GLU A 36 -12.89 -17.54 -13.92
N LYS A 37 -12.24 -18.70 -14.00
CA LYS A 37 -12.86 -19.99 -13.63
C LYS A 37 -13.20 -20.05 -12.14
N SER A 38 -12.33 -19.53 -11.27
CA SER A 38 -12.58 -19.50 -9.82
C SER A 38 -13.72 -18.53 -9.44
N GLU A 39 -13.82 -17.40 -10.14
CA GLU A 39 -14.90 -16.42 -9.94
C GLU A 39 -16.25 -16.96 -10.42
N LYS A 40 -16.28 -17.61 -11.60
CA LYS A 40 -17.47 -18.29 -12.09
C LYS A 40 -17.93 -19.42 -11.16
N ALA A 41 -17.00 -20.12 -10.51
CA ALA A 41 -17.34 -21.14 -9.50
C ALA A 41 -17.90 -20.52 -8.22
N LYS A 42 -17.30 -19.43 -7.73
CA LYS A 42 -17.79 -18.69 -6.55
C LYS A 42 -19.17 -18.06 -6.80
N ALA A 43 -19.42 -17.51 -7.99
CA ALA A 43 -20.73 -16.97 -8.37
C ALA A 43 -21.81 -18.07 -8.39
N LYS A 44 -21.49 -19.26 -8.92
CA LYS A 44 -22.42 -20.41 -8.92
C LYS A 44 -22.69 -20.98 -7.51
N LEU A 45 -21.73 -20.87 -6.59
CA LEU A 45 -21.92 -21.25 -5.18
C LEU A 45 -22.79 -20.23 -4.44
N ALA A 46 -22.54 -18.94 -4.63
CA ALA A 46 -23.36 -17.87 -4.06
C ALA A 46 -24.83 -17.93 -4.53
N GLU A 47 -25.07 -18.25 -5.81
CA GLU A 47 -26.43 -18.43 -6.32
C GLU A 47 -27.14 -19.67 -5.71
N LYS A 48 -26.41 -20.77 -5.48
CA LYS A 48 -26.95 -21.97 -4.83
C LYS A 48 -27.25 -21.74 -3.34
N GLU A 49 -26.42 -20.95 -2.65
CA GLU A 49 -26.66 -20.58 -1.26
C GLU A 49 -27.85 -19.62 -1.13
N ALA A 50 -28.00 -18.65 -2.03
CA ALA A 50 -29.16 -17.77 -2.07
C ALA A 50 -30.48 -18.54 -2.31
N LYS A 51 -30.47 -19.56 -3.20
CA LYS A 51 -31.65 -20.42 -3.43
C LYS A 51 -31.98 -21.34 -2.24
N LYS A 52 -30.99 -21.72 -1.41
CA LYS A 52 -31.23 -22.50 -0.17
C LYS A 52 -31.84 -21.65 0.95
N GLN A 53 -31.41 -20.40 1.10
CA GLN A 53 -31.97 -19.50 2.12
C GLN A 53 -33.44 -19.16 1.85
N VAL A 54 -33.83 -19.01 0.58
CA VAL A 54 -35.24 -18.78 0.20
C VAL A 54 -36.13 -20.00 0.47
N ASN A 55 -35.60 -21.24 0.37
CA ASN A 55 -36.38 -22.44 0.65
C ASN A 55 -36.59 -22.65 2.17
N ASN A 56 -35.56 -22.42 2.99
CA ASN A 56 -35.68 -22.56 4.44
C ASN A 56 -36.66 -21.55 5.07
N GLN A 57 -36.77 -20.34 4.52
CA GLN A 57 -37.71 -19.33 5.02
C GLN A 57 -39.19 -19.65 4.72
N VAL A 58 -39.48 -20.55 3.77
CA VAL A 58 -40.86 -20.99 3.47
C VAL A 58 -41.29 -22.16 4.36
N VAL A 59 -40.35 -22.96 4.89
CA VAL A 59 -40.65 -24.11 5.76
C VAL A 59 -40.85 -23.68 7.22
N GLU A 60 -40.12 -22.67 7.71
CA GLU A 60 -40.13 -22.30 9.14
C GLU A 60 -41.41 -21.54 9.59
N ASN A 61 -42.20 -21.00 8.66
CA ASN A 61 -43.43 -20.28 8.99
C ASN A 61 -44.67 -21.18 9.20
N LEU A 62 -44.54 -22.51 9.10
CA LEU A 62 -45.68 -23.44 9.25
C LEU A 62 -45.70 -24.22 10.57
N GLU A 63 -44.66 -24.16 11.40
CA GLU A 63 -44.53 -25.02 12.60
C GLU A 63 -44.46 -24.28 13.95
N VAL A 64 -44.74 -22.97 14.01
CA VAL A 64 -44.90 -22.24 15.29
C VAL A 64 -46.38 -22.19 15.70
N SER A 65 -47.09 -23.30 15.51
CA SER A 65 -48.41 -23.53 16.10
C SER A 65 -48.31 -24.78 16.96
N THR A 66 -48.56 -24.59 18.26
CA THR A 66 -48.76 -25.59 19.32
C THR A 66 -47.51 -26.00 20.14
N GLU A 67 -47.55 -25.52 21.41
CA GLU A 67 -47.35 -26.35 22.61
C GLU A 67 -45.92 -26.59 23.14
N ALA A 68 -45.48 -25.75 24.08
CA ALA A 68 -44.79 -26.20 25.30
C ALA A 68 -44.70 -25.06 26.35
N VAL A 69 -45.56 -25.17 27.35
CA VAL A 69 -45.55 -24.44 28.62
C VAL A 69 -44.27 -24.77 29.40
N VAL A 70 -43.41 -23.78 29.69
CA VAL A 70 -42.44 -23.87 30.80
C VAL A 70 -42.38 -22.52 31.52
N ALA A 71 -43.04 -22.49 32.68
CA ALA A 71 -42.85 -21.62 33.84
C ALA A 71 -42.38 -20.17 33.57
N THR A 72 -43.35 -19.27 33.44
CA THR A 72 -43.19 -17.86 33.83
C THR A 72 -43.11 -17.78 35.36
N GLU A 73 -41.96 -18.11 35.93
CA GLU A 73 -41.62 -17.63 37.28
C GLU A 73 -41.14 -16.18 37.08
N SER A 74 -41.97 -15.23 37.50
CA SER A 74 -41.69 -13.80 37.40
C SER A 74 -40.35 -13.49 38.07
N LEU A 75 -39.29 -13.26 37.28
CA LEU A 75 -38.04 -12.74 37.80
C LEU A 75 -38.35 -11.41 38.49
N ASN A 76 -37.85 -11.25 39.72
CA ASN A 76 -37.96 -9.99 40.44
C ASN A 76 -37.25 -8.92 39.59
N PRO A 77 -37.76 -7.69 39.45
CA PRO A 77 -37.10 -6.60 38.71
C PRO A 77 -35.64 -6.31 39.13
N GLN A 78 -35.20 -6.82 40.28
CA GLN A 78 -33.81 -6.79 40.72
C GLN A 78 -32.94 -7.85 40.02
N ASP A 79 -33.45 -9.08 39.89
CA ASP A 79 -32.74 -10.20 39.25
C ASP A 79 -32.60 -9.96 37.74
N GLU A 80 -33.58 -9.33 37.09
CA GLU A 80 -33.49 -8.93 35.68
C GLU A 80 -32.40 -7.87 35.43
N LYS A 81 -32.23 -6.92 36.36
CA LYS A 81 -31.18 -5.89 36.27
C LYS A 81 -29.79 -6.48 36.47
N GLU A 82 -29.63 -7.37 37.45
CA GLU A 82 -28.37 -8.08 37.66
C GLU A 82 -28.00 -8.94 36.45
N ALA A 83 -28.98 -9.63 35.85
CA ALA A 83 -28.76 -10.39 34.61
C ALA A 83 -28.29 -9.47 33.46
N MET A 84 -28.86 -8.27 33.31
CA MET A 84 -28.47 -7.32 32.27
C MET A 84 -27.07 -6.74 32.52
N GLU A 85 -26.70 -6.47 33.77
CA GLU A 85 -25.36 -6.02 34.16
C GLU A 85 -24.29 -7.09 33.89
N ILE A 86 -24.60 -8.36 34.17
CA ILE A 86 -23.72 -9.48 33.84
C ILE A 86 -23.51 -9.58 32.33
N LEU A 87 -24.57 -9.47 31.53
CA LEU A 87 -24.47 -9.48 30.07
C LEU A 87 -23.66 -8.30 29.52
N ASP A 88 -23.83 -7.10 30.07
CA ASP A 88 -23.03 -5.94 29.67
C ASP A 88 -21.57 -6.09 30.08
N GLY A 89 -21.30 -6.66 31.25
CA GLY A 89 -19.97 -7.05 31.70
C GLY A 89 -19.29 -8.04 30.76
N MET A 90 -20.03 -9.06 30.29
CA MET A 90 -19.54 -10.01 29.29
C MET A 90 -19.28 -9.33 27.94
N ARG A 91 -20.21 -8.50 27.45
CA ARG A 91 -20.01 -7.72 26.21
C ARG A 91 -18.78 -6.82 26.30
N LYS A 92 -18.54 -6.17 27.44
CA LYS A 92 -17.36 -5.34 27.68
C LYS A 92 -16.07 -6.15 27.67
N LYS A 93 -16.05 -7.36 28.26
CA LYS A 93 -14.88 -8.26 28.22
C LYS A 93 -14.59 -8.73 26.79
N ILE A 94 -15.62 -9.17 26.07
CA ILE A 94 -15.49 -9.60 24.67
C ILE A 94 -14.97 -8.46 23.79
N LYS A 95 -15.54 -7.25 23.89
CA LYS A 95 -15.06 -6.08 23.13
C LYS A 95 -13.60 -5.72 23.44
N LYS A 96 -13.14 -5.92 24.68
CA LYS A 96 -11.75 -5.65 25.05
C LYS A 96 -10.81 -6.70 24.46
N GLU A 97 -11.16 -7.97 24.55
CA GLU A 97 -10.39 -9.08 23.99
C GLU A 97 -10.33 -9.01 22.45
N ASP A 98 -11.45 -8.70 21.79
CA ASP A 98 -11.51 -8.47 20.34
C ASP A 98 -10.64 -7.28 19.91
N ALA A 99 -10.58 -6.22 20.71
CA ALA A 99 -9.73 -5.07 20.42
C ALA A 99 -8.24 -5.40 20.60
N GLU A 100 -7.87 -6.20 21.60
CA GLU A 100 -6.49 -6.63 21.82
C GLU A 100 -6.02 -7.62 20.75
N THR A 101 -6.88 -8.55 20.33
CA THR A 101 -6.58 -9.46 19.21
C THR A 101 -6.47 -8.71 17.88
N LEU A 102 -7.33 -7.71 17.63
CA LEU A 102 -7.20 -6.82 16.47
C LEU A 102 -5.88 -6.05 16.48
N LYS A 103 -5.47 -5.51 17.63
CA LYS A 103 -4.19 -4.81 17.77
C LYS A 103 -3.01 -5.74 17.50
N LEU A 104 -3.03 -6.96 18.03
CA LEU A 104 -1.99 -7.97 17.76
C LEU A 104 -1.93 -8.36 16.29
N GLN A 105 -3.08 -8.50 15.61
CA GLN A 105 -3.12 -8.77 14.18
C GLN A 105 -2.64 -7.58 13.34
N GLN A 106 -2.99 -6.35 13.71
CA GLN A 106 -2.50 -5.14 13.06
C GLN A 106 -0.98 -5.01 13.21
N GLU A 107 -0.47 -5.20 14.42
CA GLU A 107 0.96 -5.18 14.72
C GLU A 107 1.71 -6.27 13.93
N ALA A 108 1.15 -7.49 13.85
CA ALA A 108 1.69 -8.55 13.00
C ALA A 108 1.76 -8.14 11.52
N LYS A 109 0.69 -7.53 10.98
CA LYS A 109 0.65 -7.03 9.61
C LYS A 109 1.65 -5.91 9.35
N GLU A 110 1.80 -4.95 10.27
CA GLU A 110 2.80 -3.88 10.20
C GLU A 110 4.25 -4.39 10.24
N LEU A 111 4.47 -5.52 10.94
CA LEU A 111 5.74 -6.22 10.97
C LEU A 111 5.95 -7.17 9.79
N GLY A 112 4.98 -7.25 8.86
CA GLY A 112 5.03 -8.11 7.67
C GLY A 112 4.87 -9.61 7.97
N ILE A 113 4.30 -9.97 9.12
CA ILE A 113 4.02 -11.35 9.51
C ILE A 113 2.67 -11.74 8.93
N SER A 114 2.64 -12.80 8.12
CA SER A 114 1.37 -13.37 7.69
C SER A 114 0.74 -14.13 8.86
N THR A 115 -0.36 -13.62 9.39
CA THR A 115 -1.11 -14.29 10.46
C THR A 115 -1.86 -15.54 9.98
N SER A 116 -1.87 -15.83 8.67
CA SER A 116 -2.55 -16.99 8.09
C SER A 116 -1.84 -18.31 8.35
N GLU A 117 -0.57 -18.27 8.73
CA GLU A 117 0.26 -19.46 8.95
C GLU A 117 0.35 -19.83 10.43
N ALA A 118 -0.02 -18.90 11.33
CA ALA A 118 0.00 -19.14 12.76
C ALA A 118 -1.21 -19.97 13.18
N SER A 119 -0.96 -21.04 13.94
CA SER A 119 -2.01 -21.93 14.42
C SER A 119 -2.65 -21.42 15.72
N SER A 120 -2.07 -20.40 16.36
CA SER A 120 -2.56 -19.83 17.62
C SER A 120 -2.18 -18.36 17.80
N LEU A 121 -2.95 -17.62 18.62
CA LEU A 121 -2.63 -16.23 18.99
C LEU A 121 -1.27 -16.11 19.69
N ALA A 122 -0.90 -17.10 20.50
CA ALA A 122 0.39 -17.15 21.19
C ALA A 122 1.57 -17.25 20.20
N GLU A 123 1.40 -17.96 19.09
CA GLU A 123 2.40 -18.05 18.03
C GLU A 123 2.54 -16.71 17.28
N ILE A 124 1.43 -16.03 16.99
CA ILE A 124 1.45 -14.67 16.39
C ILE A 124 2.20 -13.70 17.31
N GLU A 125 1.89 -13.71 18.61
CA GLU A 125 2.57 -12.85 19.58
C GLU A 125 4.08 -13.15 19.68
N ALA A 126 4.46 -14.42 19.62
CA ALA A 126 5.87 -14.82 19.60
C ALA A 126 6.59 -14.37 18.33
N MET A 127 5.96 -14.49 17.15
CA MET A 127 6.51 -14.02 15.88
C MET A 127 6.64 -12.49 15.87
N VAL A 128 5.63 -11.79 16.37
CA VAL A 128 5.60 -10.33 16.53
C VAL A 128 6.74 -9.88 17.45
N LYS A 129 6.90 -10.52 18.61
CA LYS A 129 7.98 -10.25 19.56
C LYS A 129 9.35 -10.56 18.97
N ALA A 130 9.49 -11.65 18.21
CA ALA A 130 10.73 -12.01 17.53
C ALA A 130 11.09 -11.00 16.43
N LYS A 131 10.12 -10.57 15.62
CA LYS A 131 10.31 -9.53 14.59
C LYS A 131 10.61 -8.16 15.19
N LYS A 132 9.97 -7.80 16.30
CA LYS A 132 10.33 -6.60 17.08
C LYS A 132 11.74 -6.69 17.63
N ALA A 133 12.13 -7.83 18.22
CA ALA A 133 13.50 -8.03 18.70
C ALA A 133 14.54 -8.03 17.56
N GLU A 134 14.17 -8.49 16.36
CA GLU A 134 14.98 -8.41 15.15
C GLU A 134 15.13 -6.95 14.67
N LYS A 135 14.06 -6.16 14.66
CA LYS A 135 14.10 -4.70 14.35
C LYS A 135 14.83 -3.88 15.41
N VAL A 136 14.83 -4.33 16.67
CA VAL A 136 15.51 -3.67 17.81
C VAL A 136 17.00 -4.02 17.87
N LYS A 137 17.48 -5.03 17.12
CA LYS A 137 18.92 -5.12 16.82
C LYS A 137 19.36 -3.79 16.20
N PRO A 138 20.49 -3.22 16.62
CA PRO A 138 20.87 -1.85 16.24
C PRO A 138 20.80 -1.71 14.72
N LYS A 139 20.09 -0.67 14.25
CA LYS A 139 19.89 -0.31 12.83
C LYS A 139 20.96 -0.95 11.96
N THR A 140 20.54 -1.92 11.15
CA THR A 140 21.45 -2.57 10.20
C THR A 140 22.11 -1.48 9.34
N GLU A 141 23.34 -1.71 8.90
CA GLU A 141 24.08 -0.71 8.10
C GLU A 141 23.27 -0.25 6.87
N ALA A 142 22.43 -1.14 6.34
CA ALA A 142 21.49 -0.84 5.26
C ALA A 142 20.45 0.25 5.63
N GLU A 143 19.87 0.22 6.83
CA GLU A 143 18.88 1.22 7.25
C GLU A 143 19.53 2.59 7.53
N LYS A 144 20.77 2.59 8.05
CA LYS A 144 21.56 3.83 8.18
C LYS A 144 21.91 4.41 6.82
N LEU A 145 22.31 3.55 5.87
CA LEU A 145 22.60 3.94 4.50
C LEU A 145 21.35 4.50 3.80
N GLU A 146 20.18 3.91 4.04
CA GLU A 146 18.90 4.41 3.52
C GLU A 146 18.55 5.78 4.11
N ALA A 147 18.75 5.99 5.41
CA ALA A 147 18.56 7.30 6.04
C ALA A 147 19.51 8.37 5.45
N THR A 148 20.79 8.07 5.29
CA THR A 148 21.76 8.98 4.64
C THR A 148 21.40 9.25 3.17
N ARG A 149 20.88 8.26 2.45
CA ARG A 149 20.42 8.44 1.07
C ARG A 149 19.22 9.39 0.99
N LYS A 150 18.24 9.25 1.89
CA LYS A 150 17.09 10.15 1.97
C LYS A 150 17.53 11.59 2.31
N GLU A 151 18.38 11.75 3.31
CA GLU A 151 18.93 13.06 3.68
C GLU A 151 19.70 13.71 2.51
N ALA A 152 20.47 12.93 1.75
CA ALA A 152 21.17 13.43 0.58
C ALA A 152 20.22 13.88 -0.54
N LEU A 153 19.11 13.16 -0.77
CA LEU A 153 18.08 13.55 -1.73
C LEU A 153 17.33 14.82 -1.30
N GLU A 154 17.00 14.94 -0.01
CA GLU A 154 16.37 16.15 0.53
C GLU A 154 17.28 17.38 0.37
N LYS A 155 18.60 17.20 0.57
CA LYS A 155 19.58 18.26 0.31
C LYS A 155 19.65 18.62 -1.17
N LEU A 156 19.66 17.63 -2.06
CA LEU A 156 19.64 17.86 -3.50
C LEU A 156 18.40 18.65 -3.92
N ASP A 157 17.21 18.22 -3.48
CA ASP A 157 15.94 18.90 -3.74
C ASP A 157 15.93 20.34 -3.21
N PHE A 158 16.52 20.57 -2.03
CA PHE A 158 16.67 21.90 -1.48
C PHE A 158 17.52 22.80 -2.39
N TYR A 159 18.69 22.32 -2.84
CA TYR A 159 19.54 23.10 -3.75
C TYR A 159 18.84 23.37 -5.07
N GLU A 160 18.16 22.40 -5.65
CA GLU A 160 17.41 22.63 -6.89
C GLU A 160 16.27 23.63 -6.69
N ARG A 161 15.57 23.59 -5.55
CA ARG A 161 14.53 24.56 -5.22
C ARG A 161 15.10 25.97 -5.09
N VAL A 162 16.25 26.12 -4.43
CA VAL A 162 16.93 27.41 -4.28
C VAL A 162 17.34 27.94 -5.65
N VAL A 163 17.98 27.11 -6.49
CA VAL A 163 18.38 27.50 -7.85
C VAL A 163 17.17 27.94 -8.68
N ARG A 164 16.07 27.16 -8.66
CA ARG A 164 14.83 27.54 -9.36
C ARG A 164 14.22 28.84 -8.81
N SER A 165 14.37 29.12 -7.51
CA SER A 165 13.89 30.35 -6.90
C SER A 165 14.73 31.55 -7.34
N VAL A 166 16.05 31.44 -7.28
CA VAL A 166 16.98 32.48 -7.72
C VAL A 166 16.77 32.79 -9.19
N ALA A 167 16.63 31.78 -10.05
CA ALA A 167 16.36 31.99 -11.47
C ALA A 167 15.03 32.74 -11.73
N ARG A 168 14.01 32.52 -10.90
CA ARG A 168 12.75 33.30 -10.98
C ARG A 168 12.95 34.74 -10.51
N GLU A 169 13.63 34.96 -9.40
CA GLU A 169 13.92 36.31 -8.91
C GLU A 169 14.77 37.09 -9.91
N GLU A 170 15.78 36.47 -10.52
CA GLU A 170 16.59 37.08 -11.58
C GLU A 170 15.74 37.46 -12.80
N ALA A 171 14.79 36.62 -13.20
CA ALA A 171 13.87 36.93 -14.30
C ALA A 171 12.90 38.06 -13.95
N GLU A 172 12.37 38.09 -12.74
CA GLU A 172 11.50 39.18 -12.26
C GLU A 172 12.27 40.50 -12.19
N VAL A 173 13.49 40.50 -11.63
CA VAL A 173 14.36 41.67 -11.54
C VAL A 173 14.77 42.16 -12.92
N ALA A 174 15.10 41.26 -13.84
CA ALA A 174 15.34 41.61 -15.25
C ALA A 174 14.11 42.27 -15.87
N GLY A 175 12.92 41.71 -15.66
CA GLY A 175 11.65 42.31 -16.10
C GLY A 175 11.42 43.71 -15.51
N TYR A 176 11.78 43.95 -14.24
CA TYR A 176 11.72 45.28 -13.64
C TYR A 176 12.66 46.27 -14.32
N TYR A 177 13.90 45.88 -14.61
CA TYR A 177 14.84 46.74 -15.33
C TYR A 177 14.41 47.01 -16.77
N GLU A 178 13.79 46.04 -17.44
CA GLU A 178 13.20 46.23 -18.76
C GLU A 178 12.07 47.26 -18.74
N ILE A 179 11.19 47.21 -17.73
CA ILE A 179 10.09 48.17 -17.53
C ILE A 179 10.61 49.55 -17.12
N MET A 180 11.69 49.63 -16.34
CA MET A 180 12.26 50.90 -15.85
C MET A 180 13.16 51.60 -16.87
N ASN A 181 13.86 50.84 -17.73
CA ASN A 181 14.81 51.38 -18.71
C ASN A 181 14.24 51.47 -20.14
N GLY A 182 13.01 50.99 -20.39
CA GLY A 182 12.38 51.00 -21.71
C GLY A 182 10.88 51.32 -21.65
N GLU A 183 10.41 52.12 -22.60
CA GLU A 183 9.01 52.52 -22.81
C GLU A 183 8.02 51.32 -22.76
N PRO A 184 6.75 51.55 -22.33
CA PRO A 184 5.81 50.48 -22.04
C PRO A 184 5.51 49.64 -23.29
N LYS A 185 5.98 48.39 -23.31
CA LYS A 185 5.47 47.39 -24.25
C LYS A 185 4.25 46.71 -23.66
N ALA A 186 3.17 46.81 -24.42
CA ALA A 186 1.89 46.18 -24.14
C ALA A 186 2.07 44.68 -23.86
N VAL A 187 1.31 44.23 -22.87
CA VAL A 187 1.09 42.84 -22.48
C VAL A 187 0.87 41.97 -23.73
N GLU A 188 1.76 41.00 -23.95
CA GLU A 188 1.44 39.85 -24.80
C GLU A 188 1.83 38.56 -24.08
N THR A 189 0.80 37.94 -23.52
CA THR A 189 0.79 36.55 -23.09
C THR A 189 1.18 35.65 -24.26
N THR A 190 2.37 35.06 -24.20
CA THR A 190 2.70 33.91 -25.06
C THR A 190 3.39 32.83 -24.24
N GLU A 191 2.69 31.70 -24.17
CA GLU A 191 3.16 30.46 -23.59
C GLU A 191 4.27 29.82 -24.46
N ALA A 192 5.21 29.15 -23.78
CA ALA A 192 6.10 28.05 -24.24
C ALA A 192 7.28 28.40 -25.19
N PRO A 193 8.31 27.52 -25.36
CA PRO A 193 8.60 26.23 -24.72
C PRO A 193 10.03 26.09 -24.14
N VAL A 194 10.20 24.98 -23.41
CA VAL A 194 11.46 24.36 -22.99
C VAL A 194 12.46 24.27 -24.16
N ALA A 195 13.65 24.85 -24.01
CA ALA A 195 14.77 24.67 -24.92
C ALA A 195 15.90 23.90 -24.22
N GLU A 196 16.13 22.70 -24.75
CA GLU A 196 17.22 21.77 -24.51
C GLU A 196 18.57 22.44 -24.81
N GLU A 197 19.41 22.65 -23.80
CA GLU A 197 20.76 23.18 -23.97
C GLU A 197 21.74 22.03 -24.26
N GLY A 198 22.07 21.87 -25.54
CA GLY A 198 23.08 20.93 -26.03
C GLY A 198 24.49 21.34 -25.59
N ALA A 199 25.28 20.33 -25.18
CA ALA A 199 26.65 20.45 -24.69
C ALA A 199 27.62 21.11 -25.70
N PRO A 200 28.68 21.80 -25.22
CA PRO A 200 29.64 22.49 -26.09
C PRO A 200 30.58 21.51 -26.80
N VAL A 201 30.70 21.68 -28.11
CA VAL A 201 31.68 21.02 -28.98
C VAL A 201 33.08 21.56 -28.67
N VAL A 202 34.00 20.67 -28.29
CA VAL A 202 35.42 21.00 -28.09
C VAL A 202 36.17 20.69 -29.38
N GLU A 203 36.73 21.71 -30.03
CA GLU A 203 37.66 21.57 -31.17
C GLU A 203 39.03 21.06 -30.72
N PRO A 204 39.74 20.23 -31.52
CA PRO A 204 41.10 19.81 -31.21
C PRO A 204 42.12 20.84 -31.73
N VAL A 205 42.89 21.45 -30.82
CA VAL A 205 44.09 22.21 -31.17
C VAL A 205 45.20 21.22 -31.54
N GLN A 206 45.62 21.25 -32.80
CA GLN A 206 46.91 20.70 -33.22
C GLN A 206 48.00 21.75 -32.98
N GLN A 207 49.02 21.39 -32.20
CA GLN A 207 50.44 21.67 -32.45
C GLN A 207 51.32 20.84 -31.52
#